data_AF-A0A2V8RFI4-F1
#
_entry.id   AF-A0A2V8RFI4-F1
#
_cell.length_a   1.000
_cell.length_b   1.000
_cell.length_c   1.000
_cell.angle_alpha   90.00
_cell.angle_beta   90.00
_cell.angle_gamma   90.00
#
_symmetry.space_group_name_H-M   'P 1'
#
loop_
_entity.id
_entity.type
_entity.pdbx_description
1 polymer ?
#
loop_
_entity_poly.entity_id
_entity_poly.type
_entity_poly.pdbx_seq_one_letter_code
_entity_poly.pdbx_strand_id
1 'polypeptide(L)' 'MSINVVVDISHHNGNVDLGKAQAAGIVGVIHKATQGTSMTDNMYDQNRQQAVAAGLLWGAYHFGTKADGAAQ' A
#
# COMPACT_ATOMS: atom_id res chain seq x y z
N MET A 1 -14.74 18.57 7.62
CA MET A 1 -14.30 18.39 6.22
C MET A 1 -13.76 16.98 6.09
N SER A 2 -14.33 16.17 5.20
CA SER A 2 -13.76 14.85 4.88
C SER A 2 -12.61 15.06 3.90
N ILE A 3 -11.45 14.46 4.15
CA ILE A 3 -10.26 14.60 3.30
C ILE A 3 -10.02 13.27 2.57
N ASN A 4 -10.30 13.23 1.27
CA ASN A 4 -10.03 12.08 0.41
C ASN A 4 -8.56 12.11 -0.04
N VAL A 5 -7.64 12.00 0.92
CA VAL A 5 -6.19 12.20 0.72
C VAL A 5 -5.36 10.97 1.06
N VAL A 6 -6.02 9.86 1.43
CA VAL A 6 -5.37 8.56 1.64
C VAL A 6 -5.91 7.60 0.60
N VAL A 7 -5.00 6.87 -0.04
CA VAL A 7 -5.31 5.85 -1.05
C VAL A 7 -4.79 4.50 -0.59
N ASP A 8 -5.40 3.42 -1.09
CA ASP A 8 -4.83 2.08 -0.99
C ASP A 8 -4.35 1.57 -2.35
N ILE A 9 -3.28 0.77 -2.35
CA ILE A 9 -2.71 0.17 -3.54
C ILE A 9 -2.19 -1.25 -3.27
N SER A 10 -1.93 -1.99 -4.34
CA SER A 10 -1.30 -3.33 -4.35
C SER A 10 -0.50 -3.52 -5.63
N HIS A 11 0.11 -4.70 -5.83
CA HIS A 11 0.71 -5.07 -7.11
C HIS A 11 -0.24 -4.93 -8.32
N HIS A 12 -1.57 -4.96 -8.12
CA HIS A 12 -2.54 -4.77 -9.21
C HIS A 12 -2.48 -3.36 -9.83
N ASN A 13 -1.99 -2.35 -9.09
CA ASN A 13 -1.85 -0.99 -9.61
C ASN A 13 -0.61 -0.82 -10.49
N GLY A 14 0.25 -1.83 -10.59
CA GLY A 14 1.47 -1.80 -11.39
C GLY A 14 2.46 -0.74 -10.89
N ASN A 15 3.12 -0.06 -11.82
CA ASN A 15 4.13 0.95 -11.51
C ASN A 15 3.48 2.32 -11.24
N VAL A 16 3.17 2.58 -9.96
CA VAL A 16 2.60 3.85 -9.50
C VAL A 16 3.66 4.96 -9.42
N ASP A 17 3.21 6.22 -9.55
CA ASP A 17 4.06 7.41 -9.38
C ASP A 17 3.65 8.15 -8.10
N LEU A 18 4.29 7.79 -6.99
CA LEU A 18 3.95 8.33 -5.67
C LEU A 18 4.41 9.78 -5.48
N GLY A 19 5.40 10.23 -6.26
CA GLY A 19 5.77 11.65 -6.30
C GLY A 19 4.65 12.51 -6.89
N LYS A 20 4.04 12.07 -8.01
CA LYS A 20 2.86 12.75 -8.56
C LYS A 20 1.65 12.66 -7.64
N ALA A 21 1.43 11.54 -6.97
CA ALA A 21 0.35 11.41 -6.01
C ALA A 21 0.48 12.43 -4.86
N GLN A 22 1.69 12.58 -4.31
CA GLN A 22 1.97 13.58 -3.28
C GLN A 22 1.75 15.01 -3.81
N ALA A 23 2.23 15.32 -5.01
CA ALA A 23 2.03 16.62 -5.63
C ALA A 23 0.55 16.94 -5.91
N ALA A 24 -0.28 15.91 -6.09
CA ALA A 24 -1.73 16.02 -6.24
C ALA A 24 -2.49 16.14 -4.90
N GLY A 25 -1.79 16.15 -3.76
CA GLY A 25 -2.37 16.35 -2.43
C GLY A 25 -2.69 15.07 -1.64
N ILE A 26 -2.25 13.90 -2.12
CA ILE A 26 -2.27 12.67 -1.30
C ILE A 26 -1.27 12.83 -0.16
N VAL A 27 -1.68 12.42 1.04
CA VAL A 27 -0.85 12.51 2.26
C VAL A 27 -0.41 11.14 2.77
N GLY A 28 -1.06 10.06 2.32
CA GLY A 28 -0.74 8.72 2.79
C GLY A 28 -1.19 7.61 1.85
N VAL A 29 -0.52 6.47 1.98
CA VAL A 29 -0.78 5.25 1.22
C VAL A 29 -0.90 4.07 2.17
N ILE A 30 -1.93 3.24 2.01
CA ILE A 30 -2.04 1.93 2.66
C ILE A 30 -1.80 0.85 1.59
N HIS A 31 -0.68 0.14 1.69
CA HIS A 31 -0.30 -0.84 0.66
C HIS A 31 -0.54 -2.27 1.11
N LYS A 32 -1.00 -3.15 0.21
CA LYS A 32 -1.04 -4.59 0.46
C LYS A 32 0.35 -5.13 0.76
N ALA A 33 0.59 -5.70 1.92
CA ALA A 33 1.88 -6.33 2.24
C ALA A 33 1.86 -7.82 1.94
N THR A 34 0.81 -8.50 2.36
CA THR A 34 0.71 -9.96 2.31
C THR A 34 -0.72 -10.40 1.96
N GLN A 35 -0.85 -11.66 1.51
CA GLN A 35 -2.13 -12.32 1.27
C GLN A 35 -2.08 -13.77 1.76
N GLY A 36 -3.02 -14.12 2.62
CA GLY A 36 -3.08 -15.45 3.23
C GLY A 36 -1.74 -15.84 3.87
N THR A 37 -1.46 -17.13 3.93
CA THR A 37 -0.30 -17.61 4.72
C THR A 37 1.03 -17.61 3.98
N SER A 38 1.08 -17.24 2.69
CA SER A 38 2.27 -17.50 1.85
C SER A 38 2.63 -16.43 0.84
N MET A 39 1.73 -15.48 0.52
CA MET A 39 2.02 -14.49 -0.51
C MET A 39 2.47 -13.17 0.12
N THR A 40 3.63 -12.70 -0.32
CA THR A 40 4.07 -11.31 -0.14
C THR A 40 3.81 -10.54 -1.43
N ASP A 41 3.29 -9.32 -1.32
CA ASP A 41 3.09 -8.45 -2.47
C ASP A 41 4.45 -7.99 -3.02
N ASN A 42 4.71 -8.31 -4.30
CA ASN A 42 6.02 -8.09 -4.93
C ASN A 42 6.35 -6.61 -5.17
N MET A 43 5.38 -5.70 -5.06
CA MET A 43 5.59 -4.26 -5.21
C MET A 43 5.76 -3.53 -3.88
N TYR A 44 5.55 -4.21 -2.73
CA TYR A 44 5.49 -3.57 -1.42
C TYR A 44 6.77 -2.79 -1.07
N ASP A 45 7.95 -3.41 -1.20
CA ASP A 45 9.21 -2.76 -0.83
C ASP A 45 9.54 -1.58 -1.76
N GLN A 46 9.32 -1.75 -3.07
CA GLN A 46 9.53 -0.69 -4.05
C GLN A 46 8.63 0.52 -3.75
N ASN A 47 7.33 0.28 -3.56
CA ASN A 47 6.36 1.36 -3.33
C ASN A 47 6.57 2.01 -1.95
N ARG A 48 7.00 1.25 -0.93
CA ARG A 48 7.35 1.81 0.38
C ARG A 48 8.51 2.78 0.28
N GLN A 49 9.56 2.41 -0.46
CA GLN A 49 10.72 3.29 -0.68
C GLN A 49 10.31 4.57 -1.42
N GLN A 50 9.50 4.46 -2.46
CA GLN A 50 8.98 5.62 -3.19
C GLN A 50 8.10 6.52 -2.31
N ALA A 51 7.24 5.96 -1.47
CA ALA A 51 6.37 6.72 -0.57
C ALA A 51 7.19 7.50 0.47
N VAL A 52 8.16 6.86 1.10
CA VAL A 52 9.07 7.50 2.07
C VAL A 52 9.86 8.61 1.40
N ALA A 53 10.40 8.37 0.20
CA ALA A 53 11.13 9.39 -0.56
C ALA A 53 10.24 10.58 -0.96
N ALA A 54 8.95 10.36 -1.22
CA ALA A 54 7.97 11.41 -1.51
C ALA A 54 7.42 12.12 -0.25
N GLY A 55 7.74 11.64 0.97
CA GLY A 55 7.22 12.20 2.21
C GLY A 55 5.77 11.82 2.53
N LEU A 56 5.26 10.74 1.95
CA LEU A 56 3.93 10.20 2.23
C LEU A 56 3.92 9.36 3.51
N LEU A 57 2.82 9.41 4.27
CA LEU A 57 2.56 8.44 5.33
C LEU A 57 2.38 7.04 4.73
N TRP A 58 2.84 6.03 5.44
CA TRP A 58 2.80 4.65 4.97
C TRP A 58 2.09 3.73 5.96
N GLY A 59 1.10 2.99 5.45
CA GLY A 59 0.43 1.89 6.13
C GLY A 59 0.53 0.61 5.31
N ALA A 60 0.29 -0.51 5.98
CA ALA A 60 0.26 -1.81 5.35
C ALA A 60 -1.05 -2.53 5.66
N TYR A 61 -1.55 -3.33 4.73
CA TYR A 61 -2.67 -4.23 4.98
C TYR A 61 -2.35 -5.68 4.60
N HIS A 62 -2.97 -6.61 5.32
CA HIS A 62 -2.98 -8.03 4.98
C HIS A 62 -4.30 -8.38 4.29
N PHE A 63 -4.25 -9.09 3.16
CA PHE A 63 -5.44 -9.61 2.50
C PHE A 63 -5.75 -11.02 3.02
N GLY A 64 -6.73 -11.13 3.91
CA GLY A 64 -7.20 -12.40 4.43
C GLY A 64 -7.80 -13.30 3.35
N THR A 65 -7.61 -14.61 3.51
CA THR A 65 -8.21 -15.64 2.66
C THR A 65 -9.10 -16.55 3.50
N LYS A 66 -9.69 -17.59 2.88
CA LYS A 66 -10.47 -18.61 3.58
C LYS A 66 -9.65 -19.60 4.43
N ALA A 67 -8.34 -19.44 4.53
CA ALA A 67 -7.49 -20.28 5.36
C ALA A 67 -7.73 -20.02 6.86
N ASP A 68 -6.96 -20.67 7.74
CA ASP A 68 -7.02 -20.44 9.18
C ASP A 68 -6.69 -18.98 9.52
N GLY A 69 -7.64 -18.27 10.13
CA GLY A 69 -7.47 -16.86 10.48
C GLY A 69 -6.40 -16.61 11.53
N ALA A 70 -6.06 -17.61 12.37
CA ALA A 70 -4.98 -17.48 13.35
C ALA A 70 -3.58 -17.59 12.73
N ALA A 71 -3.48 -18.21 11.54
CA ALA A 71 -2.22 -18.45 10.84
C ALA A 71 -1.88 -17.35 9.81
N GLN A 72 -2.74 -16.34 9.66
CA GLN A 72 -2.68 -15.30 8.63
C GLN A 72 -2.35 -13.93 9.22
#